data_AF-A0AAD8YD39-F1
#
_entry.id   AF-A0AAD8YD39-F1
#
_cell.length_a   1.000
_cell.length_b   1.000
_cell.length_c   1.000
_cell.angle_alpha   90.00
_cell.angle_beta   90.00
_cell.angle_gamma   90.00
#
_symmetry.space_group_name_H-M   'P 1'
#
loop_
_entity.id
_entity.type
_entity.pdbx_description
1 polymer ?
#
loop_
_entity_poly.entity_id
_entity_poly.type
_entity_poly.pdbx_seq_one_letter_code
_entity_poly.pdbx_strand_id
1 'polypeptide(L)'
;MKTLPKQPLLPPQNTALRLGATGFVVGPLVDSLHNQCLLKYDVAPITLPSSLSSSVDPLLASSWVVPPLLAFAYIVLGYILPRIIEFLPIPKEDRLDEDDFNENNEGRNTQQLRNKALLAVSSTAAIIKLSEVLQTHASIQVGAIVLNMDAGMKLQLMALVDSCQWVILDRTPAALIAATVTAFGGPLSELPFVSAGFWEYIPQAADYTPLAMIQPGGAVEGLLSSAFGENYRDLTLSSITGPCYFAVTLDAIAIARYFYSMEEEK
;
A
#
# COMPACT_ATOMS: atom_id res chain seq x y z
N MET A 1 -27.19 11.73 -23.59
CA MET A 1 -26.21 11.30 -22.56
C MET A 1 -26.92 11.23 -21.22
N LYS A 2 -27.20 10.02 -20.71
CA LYS A 2 -27.61 9.86 -19.30
C LYS A 2 -26.35 10.00 -18.46
N THR A 3 -26.26 11.05 -17.64
CA THR A 3 -25.22 11.13 -16.60
C THR A 3 -25.50 10.02 -15.60
N LEU A 4 -24.62 9.02 -15.52
CA LEU A 4 -24.65 8.03 -14.44
C LEU A 4 -24.70 8.77 -13.10
N PRO A 5 -25.50 8.30 -12.12
CA PRO A 5 -25.55 8.93 -10.81
C PRO A 5 -24.15 8.97 -10.22
N LYS A 6 -23.67 10.17 -9.88
CA LYS A 6 -22.38 10.35 -9.22
C LYS A 6 -22.45 9.66 -7.87
N GLN A 7 -21.68 8.58 -7.70
CA GLN A 7 -21.52 7.95 -6.40
C GLN A 7 -20.93 8.96 -5.40
N PRO A 8 -21.33 8.90 -4.12
CA PRO A 8 -20.84 9.85 -3.11
C PRO A 8 -19.33 9.70 -2.90
N LEU A 9 -18.66 10.83 -2.62
CA LEU A 9 -17.22 10.87 -2.33
C LEU A 9 -16.89 10.10 -1.05
N LEU A 10 -17.78 10.16 -0.06
CA LEU A 10 -17.62 9.43 1.20
C LEU A 10 -18.24 8.04 1.08
N PRO A 11 -17.59 7.02 1.67
CA PRO A 11 -18.17 5.68 1.73
C PRO A 11 -19.44 5.67 2.57
N PRO A 12 -20.39 4.76 2.26
CA PRO A 12 -21.41 4.38 3.22
C PRO A 12 -20.79 4.01 4.57
N GLN A 13 -21.49 4.30 5.67
CA GLN A 13 -20.95 4.12 7.02
C GLN A 13 -20.50 2.68 7.30
N ASN A 14 -21.23 1.69 6.79
CA ASN A 14 -20.89 0.28 6.98
C ASN A 14 -19.62 -0.10 6.22
N THR A 15 -19.46 0.34 4.97
CA THR A 15 -18.26 0.14 4.15
C THR A 15 -17.06 0.81 4.81
N ALA A 16 -17.21 2.04 5.28
CA ALA A 16 -16.16 2.78 6.00
C ALA A 16 -15.71 2.02 7.25
N LEU A 17 -16.67 1.56 8.06
CA LEU A 17 -16.40 0.81 9.28
C LEU A 17 -15.68 -0.50 8.99
N ARG A 18 -16.13 -1.24 7.97
CA ARG A 18 -15.51 -2.51 7.58
C ARG A 18 -14.10 -2.31 7.01
N LEU A 19 -13.88 -1.30 6.18
CA LEU A 19 -12.55 -0.93 5.69
C LEU A 19 -11.63 -0.53 6.84
N GLY A 20 -12.10 0.34 7.73
CA GLY A 20 -11.34 0.76 8.89
C GLY A 20 -11.00 -0.41 9.81
N ALA A 21 -11.94 -1.32 10.07
CA ALA A 21 -11.70 -2.51 10.87
C ALA A 21 -10.70 -3.47 10.20
N THR A 22 -10.79 -3.66 8.88
CA THR A 22 -9.82 -4.47 8.13
C THR A 22 -8.43 -3.84 8.19
N GLY A 23 -8.29 -2.53 7.96
CA GLY A 23 -7.01 -1.83 8.08
C GLY A 23 -6.45 -1.89 9.51
N PHE A 24 -7.30 -1.79 10.53
CA PHE A 24 -6.89 -1.89 11.93
C PHE A 24 -6.37 -3.28 12.31
N VAL A 25 -6.96 -4.35 11.76
CA VAL A 25 -6.63 -5.74 12.16
C VAL A 25 -5.62 -6.38 11.22
N VAL A 26 -5.89 -6.35 9.92
CA VAL A 26 -5.05 -6.98 8.89
C VAL A 26 -3.82 -6.15 8.60
N GLY A 27 -3.95 -4.83 8.62
CA GLY A 27 -2.86 -3.89 8.34
C GLY A 27 -1.61 -4.18 9.19
N PRO A 28 -1.69 -4.21 10.53
CA PRO A 28 -0.54 -4.50 11.38
C PRO A 28 0.09 -5.88 11.15
N LEU A 29 -0.68 -6.88 10.71
CA LEU A 29 -0.14 -8.20 10.38
C LEU A 29 0.71 -8.12 9.11
N VAL A 30 0.22 -7.44 8.09
CA VAL A 30 0.93 -7.23 6.82
C VAL A 30 2.15 -6.33 7.02
N ASP A 31 1.99 -5.24 7.77
CA ASP A 31 3.05 -4.34 8.21
C ASP A 31 4.16 -5.09 8.97
N SER A 32 3.79 -6.03 9.85
CA SER A 32 4.77 -6.81 10.59
C SER A 32 5.65 -7.72 9.74
N LEU A 33 5.18 -8.13 8.56
CA LEU A 33 6.02 -8.85 7.58
C LEU A 33 7.05 -7.90 6.95
N HIS A 34 6.62 -6.67 6.67
CA HIS A 34 7.45 -5.63 6.06
C HIS A 34 8.58 -5.19 7.00
N ASN A 35 8.27 -5.05 8.29
CA ASN A 35 9.17 -4.40 9.25
C ASN A 35 10.18 -5.32 9.92
N GLN A 36 10.21 -6.61 9.58
CA GLN A 36 11.29 -7.50 10.02
C GLN A 36 12.66 -7.08 9.46
N CYS A 37 12.70 -6.35 8.35
CA CYS A 37 13.94 -5.96 7.68
C CYS A 37 14.01 -4.49 7.23
N LEU A 38 13.03 -3.67 7.60
CA LEU A 38 12.94 -2.28 7.12
C LEU A 38 12.96 -1.26 8.23
N LEU A 39 12.08 -1.41 9.22
CA LEU A 39 11.81 -0.39 10.23
C LEU A 39 12.15 -0.89 11.62
N LYS A 40 12.61 0.04 12.46
CA LYS A 40 12.63 -0.12 13.90
C LYS A 40 11.65 0.88 14.52
N TYR A 41 10.72 0.38 15.31
CA TYR A 41 9.74 1.22 16.03
C TYR A 41 10.29 1.67 17.37
N ASP A 42 10.31 2.97 17.60
CA ASP A 42 10.78 3.56 18.86
C ASP A 42 9.61 3.98 19.77
N VAL A 43 8.41 4.21 19.19
CA VAL A 43 7.21 4.61 19.94
C VAL A 43 6.20 3.47 20.01
N ALA A 44 5.84 3.09 21.24
CA ALA A 44 4.85 2.05 21.56
C ALA A 44 5.02 0.73 20.77
N PRO A 45 6.24 0.15 20.73
CA PRO A 45 6.51 -1.04 19.93
C PRO A 45 5.72 -2.26 20.42
N ILE A 46 5.29 -3.08 19.48
CA ILE A 46 4.65 -4.37 19.70
C ILE A 46 5.55 -5.41 19.05
N THR A 47 6.20 -6.23 19.88
CA THR A 47 7.04 -7.33 19.40
C THR A 47 6.56 -8.65 19.98
N LEU A 48 6.21 -9.60 19.12
CA LEU A 48 5.95 -10.98 19.53
C LEU A 48 7.16 -11.83 19.16
N PRO A 49 7.86 -12.45 20.12
CA PRO A 49 8.99 -13.31 19.83
C PRO A 49 8.51 -14.58 19.09
N SER A 50 9.32 -15.06 18.15
CA SER A 50 9.09 -16.37 17.54
C SER A 50 9.35 -17.47 18.57
N SER A 51 8.30 -18.21 18.96
CA SER A 51 8.45 -19.39 19.83
C SER A 51 8.86 -20.65 19.06
N LEU A 52 8.86 -20.60 17.73
CA LEU A 52 9.04 -21.74 16.84
C LEU A 52 10.41 -21.75 16.13
N SER A 53 11.17 -20.65 16.17
CA SER A 53 12.52 -20.58 15.64
C SER A 53 13.51 -20.16 16.72
N SER A 54 14.70 -20.74 16.70
CA SER A 54 15.84 -20.29 17.51
C SER A 54 16.47 -18.99 17.00
N SER A 55 15.84 -18.32 16.02
CA SER A 55 16.28 -17.03 15.50
C SER A 55 15.87 -15.91 16.46
N VAL A 56 16.68 -14.86 16.51
CA VAL A 56 16.46 -13.68 17.37
C VAL A 56 15.31 -12.80 16.83
N ASP A 57 14.85 -13.07 15.61
CA ASP A 57 13.90 -12.21 14.91
C ASP A 57 12.47 -12.39 15.42
N PRO A 58 11.75 -11.28 15.70
CA PRO A 58 10.37 -11.32 16.15
C PRO A 58 9.44 -11.84 15.04
N LEU A 59 8.42 -12.62 15.42
CA LEU A 59 7.36 -13.08 14.52
C LEU A 59 6.49 -11.90 14.05
N LEU A 60 6.25 -10.94 14.94
CA LEU A 60 5.48 -9.72 14.69
C LEU A 60 6.29 -8.55 15.23
N ALA A 61 6.58 -7.55 14.38
CA ALA A 61 7.17 -6.28 14.75
C ALA A 61 6.31 -5.14 14.19
N SER A 62 5.62 -4.40 15.07
CA SER A 62 4.81 -3.24 14.69
C SER A 62 4.77 -2.23 15.86
N SER A 63 3.85 -1.25 15.82
CA SER A 63 3.62 -0.28 16.88
C SER A 63 2.12 -0.08 17.12
N TRP A 64 1.71 0.25 18.35
CA TRP A 64 0.32 0.62 18.64
C TRP A 64 -0.17 1.86 17.88
N VAL A 65 0.73 2.64 17.29
CA VAL A 65 0.41 3.77 16.42
C VAL A 65 -0.04 3.31 15.02
N VAL A 66 0.43 2.15 14.55
CA VAL A 66 0.18 1.66 13.19
C VAL A 66 -1.29 1.25 12.95
N PRO A 67 -1.97 0.48 13.82
CA PRO A 67 -3.36 0.08 13.61
C PRO A 67 -4.33 1.24 13.29
N PRO A 68 -4.39 2.34 14.07
CA PRO A 68 -5.29 3.45 13.74
C PRO A 68 -4.89 4.17 12.45
N LEU A 69 -3.60 4.27 12.12
CA LEU A 69 -3.15 4.85 10.85
C LEU A 69 -3.60 4.02 9.66
N LEU A 70 -3.43 2.69 9.74
CA LEU A 70 -3.86 1.78 8.68
C LEU A 70 -5.38 1.70 8.55
N ALA A 71 -6.12 1.80 9.67
CA ALA A 71 -7.58 1.93 9.62
C ALA A 71 -8.02 3.13 8.77
N PHE A 72 -7.39 4.29 8.98
CA PHE A 72 -7.65 5.48 8.20
C PHE A 72 -7.18 5.32 6.74
N ALA A 73 -5.98 4.79 6.53
CA ALA A 73 -5.41 4.57 5.21
C ALA A 73 -6.33 3.67 4.35
N TYR A 74 -6.86 2.57 4.89
CA TYR A 74 -7.75 1.68 4.15
C TYR A 74 -9.04 2.36 3.67
N ILE A 75 -9.58 3.30 4.45
CA ILE A 75 -10.74 4.10 4.04
C ILE A 75 -10.37 5.05 2.90
N VAL A 76 -9.22 5.73 3.03
CA VAL A 76 -8.76 6.68 2.01
C VAL A 76 -8.40 5.97 0.72
N LEU A 77 -7.55 4.95 0.78
CA LEU A 77 -7.02 4.23 -0.37
C LEU A 77 -8.09 3.37 -1.04
N GLY A 78 -8.92 2.68 -0.26
CA GLY A 78 -9.92 1.77 -0.80
C GLY A 78 -11.12 2.48 -1.41
N TYR A 79 -11.47 3.66 -0.91
CA TYR A 79 -12.69 4.36 -1.33
C TYR A 79 -12.45 5.80 -1.78
N ILE A 80 -11.92 6.67 -0.92
CA ILE A 80 -11.92 8.12 -1.20
C ILE A 80 -11.04 8.47 -2.40
N LEU A 81 -9.79 7.99 -2.44
CA LEU A 81 -8.82 8.31 -3.48
C LEU A 81 -9.26 7.83 -4.88
N PRO A 82 -9.70 6.56 -5.06
CA PRO A 82 -10.26 6.11 -6.33
C PRO A 82 -11.43 6.99 -6.81
N ARG A 83 -12.31 7.41 -5.90
CA ARG A 83 -13.44 8.29 -6.23
C ARG A 83 -13.01 9.66 -6.70
N ILE A 84 -12.00 10.25 -6.06
CA ILE A 84 -11.42 11.53 -6.49
C ILE A 84 -10.89 11.38 -7.93
N ILE A 85 -10.18 10.29 -8.21
CA ILE A 85 -9.59 10.04 -9.52
C ILE A 85 -10.65 9.78 -10.59
N GLU A 86 -11.75 9.12 -10.26
CA GLU A 86 -12.89 8.92 -11.17
C GLU A 86 -13.57 10.23 -11.62
N PHE A 87 -13.37 11.33 -10.89
CA PHE A 87 -13.83 12.66 -11.34
C PHE A 87 -12.93 13.26 -12.43
N LEU A 88 -11.73 12.73 -12.64
CA LEU A 88 -10.86 13.18 -13.72
C LEU A 88 -11.41 12.68 -15.07
N PRO A 89 -11.26 13.45 -16.15
CA PRO A 89 -11.70 13.07 -17.49
C PRO A 89 -10.75 12.02 -18.09
N ILE A 90 -10.72 10.84 -17.51
CA ILE A 90 -9.92 9.70 -17.97
C ILE A 90 -10.70 9.00 -19.09
N PRO A 91 -10.07 8.65 -20.22
CA PRO A 91 -10.70 7.84 -21.25
C PRO A 91 -11.28 6.58 -20.61
N LYS A 92 -12.60 6.41 -20.72
CA LYS A 92 -13.22 5.15 -20.37
C LYS A 92 -12.79 4.19 -21.47
N GLU A 93 -11.96 3.21 -21.14
CA GLU A 93 -11.86 2.05 -22.01
C GLU A 93 -13.26 1.45 -22.12
N ASP A 94 -13.73 1.28 -23.35
CA ASP A 94 -14.91 0.49 -23.63
C ASP A 94 -14.64 -0.88 -23.03
N ARG A 95 -15.34 -1.20 -21.93
CA ARG A 95 -15.20 -2.44 -21.19
C ARG A 95 -15.38 -3.59 -22.19
N LEU A 96 -14.30 -4.32 -22.49
CA LEU A 96 -14.36 -5.55 -23.27
C LEU A 96 -15.10 -6.68 -22.54
N ASP A 97 -15.56 -6.43 -21.31
CA ASP A 97 -16.36 -7.34 -20.49
C ASP A 97 -17.79 -6.77 -20.28
N GLU A 98 -18.50 -6.43 -21.37
CA GLU A 98 -19.98 -6.37 -21.33
C GLU A 98 -20.53 -7.80 -21.25
N ASP A 99 -20.30 -8.47 -20.11
CA ASP A 99 -21.02 -9.68 -19.76
C ASP A 99 -22.42 -9.28 -19.24
N ASP A 100 -23.39 -9.64 -20.07
CA ASP A 100 -24.85 -9.64 -19.92
C ASP A 100 -25.38 -9.48 -18.47
N PHE A 101 -26.05 -8.35 -18.20
CA PHE A 101 -26.77 -8.05 -16.96
C PHE A 101 -28.02 -8.95 -16.85
N ASN A 102 -27.82 -10.19 -16.43
CA ASN A 102 -28.89 -11.11 -16.08
C ASN A 102 -29.01 -11.17 -14.55
N GLU A 103 -30.20 -11.01 -13.95
CA GLU A 103 -30.40 -10.93 -12.48
C GLU A 103 -29.85 -12.16 -11.70
N ASN A 104 -29.63 -13.29 -12.37
CA ASN A 104 -28.90 -14.44 -11.80
C ASN A 104 -27.38 -14.20 -11.59
N ASN A 105 -26.82 -13.07 -12.03
CA ASN A 105 -25.40 -12.71 -11.91
C ASN A 105 -25.06 -11.94 -10.63
N GLU A 106 -26.01 -11.40 -9.87
CA GLU A 106 -25.68 -10.59 -8.68
C GLU A 106 -24.90 -11.39 -7.63
N GLY A 107 -25.40 -12.58 -7.24
CA GLY A 107 -24.69 -13.46 -6.31
C GLY A 107 -23.37 -14.00 -6.85
N ARG A 108 -23.24 -14.15 -8.18
CA ARG A 108 -22.00 -14.56 -8.84
C ARG A 108 -20.96 -13.43 -8.81
N ASN A 109 -21.40 -12.17 -8.93
CA ASN A 109 -20.56 -10.99 -8.87
C ASN A 109 -19.98 -10.78 -7.46
N THR A 110 -20.79 -10.89 -6.40
CA THR A 110 -20.31 -10.76 -5.01
C THR A 110 -19.27 -11.83 -4.65
N GLN A 111 -19.46 -13.09 -5.09
CA GLN A 111 -18.46 -14.15 -4.87
C GLN A 111 -17.16 -13.90 -5.68
N GLN A 112 -17.26 -13.38 -6.90
CA GLN A 112 -16.09 -12.96 -7.68
C GLN A 112 -15.32 -11.83 -7.01
N LEU A 113 -16.02 -10.80 -6.51
CA LEU A 113 -15.41 -9.68 -5.77
C LEU A 113 -14.76 -10.15 -4.48
N ARG A 114 -15.38 -11.08 -3.75
CA ARG A 114 -14.77 -11.72 -2.58
C ARG A 114 -13.47 -12.44 -2.94
N ASN A 115 -13.48 -13.25 -4.00
CA ASN A 115 -12.29 -13.97 -4.45
C ASN A 115 -11.17 -12.99 -4.88
N LYS A 116 -11.53 -11.90 -5.55
CA LYS A 116 -10.59 -10.83 -5.90
C LYS A 116 -10.02 -10.15 -4.65
N ALA A 117 -10.83 -9.84 -3.64
CA ALA A 117 -10.36 -9.26 -2.40
C ALA A 117 -9.39 -10.20 -1.64
N LEU A 118 -9.70 -11.50 -1.58
CA LEU A 118 -8.81 -12.51 -0.99
C LEU A 118 -7.49 -12.62 -1.77
N LEU A 119 -7.58 -12.67 -3.10
CA LEU A 119 -6.41 -12.71 -3.97
C LEU A 119 -5.56 -11.44 -3.79
N ALA A 120 -6.18 -10.27 -3.67
CA ALA A 120 -5.50 -9.01 -3.45
C ALA A 120 -4.71 -9.01 -2.14
N VAL A 121 -5.34 -9.35 -1.01
CA VAL A 121 -4.64 -9.43 0.29
C VAL A 121 -3.49 -10.43 0.25
N SER A 122 -3.72 -11.62 -0.32
CA SER A 122 -2.68 -12.65 -0.41
C SER A 122 -1.50 -12.24 -1.31
N SER A 123 -1.78 -11.57 -2.43
CA SER A 123 -0.74 -11.07 -3.33
C SER A 123 0.02 -9.88 -2.73
N THR A 124 -0.64 -8.97 -2.01
CA THR A 124 0.04 -7.90 -1.26
C THR A 124 0.98 -8.48 -0.21
N ALA A 125 0.54 -9.45 0.58
CA ALA A 125 1.41 -10.12 1.55
C ALA A 125 2.62 -10.80 0.88
N ALA A 126 2.43 -11.43 -0.28
CA ALA A 126 3.50 -12.03 -1.06
C ALA A 126 4.48 -10.97 -1.62
N ILE A 127 3.99 -9.83 -2.11
CA ILE A 127 4.80 -8.70 -2.59
C ILE A 127 5.64 -8.11 -1.46
N ILE A 128 5.04 -7.92 -0.29
CA ILE A 128 5.75 -7.42 0.90
C ILE A 128 6.81 -8.42 1.34
N LYS A 129 6.53 -9.73 1.34
CA LYS A 129 7.55 -10.73 1.66
C LYS A 129 8.65 -10.80 0.59
N LEU A 130 8.31 -10.60 -0.68
CA LEU A 130 9.30 -10.47 -1.75
C LEU A 130 10.20 -9.26 -1.52
N SER A 131 9.64 -8.12 -1.09
CA SER A 131 10.42 -6.92 -0.76
C SER A 131 11.47 -7.19 0.32
N GLU A 132 11.12 -7.95 1.35
CA GLU A 132 12.04 -8.37 2.41
C GLU A 132 13.17 -9.25 1.85
N VAL A 133 12.84 -10.25 1.02
CA VAL A 133 13.83 -11.10 0.38
C VAL A 133 14.80 -10.27 -0.45
N LEU A 134 14.27 -9.33 -1.24
CA LEU A 134 15.08 -8.45 -2.07
C LEU A 134 15.96 -7.51 -1.26
N GLN A 135 15.52 -7.05 -0.08
CA GLN A 135 16.36 -6.19 0.76
C GLN A 135 17.45 -6.96 1.51
N THR A 136 17.17 -8.19 1.91
CA THR A 136 18.10 -9.01 2.70
C THR A 136 19.10 -9.81 1.85
N HIS A 137 18.84 -9.96 0.55
CA HIS A 137 19.69 -10.76 -0.34
C HIS A 137 20.30 -9.89 -1.46
N ALA A 138 21.64 -9.79 -1.46
CA ALA A 138 22.38 -9.08 -2.51
C ALA A 138 22.39 -9.83 -3.85
N SER A 139 22.12 -11.14 -3.85
CA SER A 139 22.00 -11.94 -5.06
C SER A 139 21.00 -13.07 -4.92
N ILE A 140 20.39 -13.46 -6.04
CA ILE A 140 19.44 -14.59 -6.13
C ILE A 140 20.03 -15.61 -7.07
N GLN A 141 20.18 -16.85 -6.61
CA GLN A 141 20.64 -17.96 -7.42
C GLN A 141 19.44 -18.71 -8.02
N VAL A 142 19.35 -18.73 -9.36
CA VAL A 142 18.36 -19.49 -10.12
C VAL A 142 19.08 -20.55 -10.94
N GLY A 143 19.20 -21.75 -10.36
CA GLY A 143 19.98 -22.84 -10.94
C GLY A 143 21.47 -22.47 -11.04
N ALA A 144 21.99 -22.40 -12.26
CA ALA A 144 23.37 -22.01 -12.53
C ALA A 144 23.59 -20.49 -12.69
N ILE A 145 22.51 -19.69 -12.69
CA ILE A 145 22.59 -18.24 -12.90
C ILE A 145 22.56 -17.54 -11.52
N VAL A 146 23.56 -16.69 -11.26
CA VAL A 146 23.57 -15.79 -10.11
C VAL A 146 23.19 -14.41 -10.59
N LEU A 147 22.04 -13.92 -10.14
CA LEU A 147 21.56 -12.58 -10.44
C LEU A 147 21.94 -11.66 -9.27
N ASN A 148 22.84 -10.71 -9.50
CA ASN A 148 23.15 -9.68 -8.52
C ASN A 148 22.02 -8.66 -8.50
N MET A 149 21.49 -8.35 -7.32
CA MET A 149 20.34 -7.48 -7.12
C MET A 149 20.80 -6.10 -6.69
N ASP A 150 21.09 -5.21 -7.65
CA ASP A 150 21.22 -3.79 -7.34
C ASP A 150 19.85 -3.15 -7.05
N ALA A 151 19.84 -1.93 -6.50
CA ALA A 151 18.61 -1.23 -6.15
C ALA A 151 17.67 -1.03 -7.35
N GLY A 152 18.22 -0.78 -8.55
CA GLY A 152 17.44 -0.59 -9.76
C GLY A 152 16.71 -1.87 -10.18
N MET A 153 17.39 -3.02 -10.14
CA MET A 153 16.80 -4.32 -10.44
C MET A 153 15.74 -4.72 -9.43
N LYS A 154 15.96 -4.47 -8.13
CA LYS A 154 14.97 -4.72 -7.08
C LYS A 154 13.69 -3.94 -7.36
N LEU A 155 13.81 -2.63 -7.63
CA LEU A 155 12.67 -1.77 -7.92
C LEU A 155 11.93 -2.16 -9.20
N GLN A 156 12.66 -2.53 -10.26
CA GLN A 156 12.06 -3.00 -11.52
C GLN A 156 11.28 -4.31 -11.33
N LEU A 157 11.83 -5.25 -10.55
CA LEU A 157 11.15 -6.50 -10.24
C LEU A 157 9.87 -6.25 -9.44
N MET A 158 9.92 -5.40 -8.42
CA MET A 158 8.76 -5.03 -7.63
C MET A 158 7.68 -4.36 -8.50
N ALA A 159 8.06 -3.38 -9.33
CA ALA A 159 7.15 -2.70 -10.24
C ALA A 159 6.51 -3.65 -11.27
N LEU A 160 7.24 -4.66 -11.73
CA LEU A 160 6.71 -5.70 -12.62
C LEU A 160 5.65 -6.54 -11.89
N VAL A 161 5.93 -6.98 -10.66
CA VAL A 161 4.97 -7.78 -9.87
C VAL A 161 3.72 -6.97 -9.54
N ASP A 162 3.86 -5.70 -9.17
CA ASP A 162 2.75 -4.77 -8.96
C ASP A 162 1.90 -4.58 -10.23
N SER A 163 2.55 -4.43 -11.38
CA SER A 163 1.85 -4.33 -12.66
C SER A 163 1.05 -5.61 -12.94
N CYS A 164 1.63 -6.79 -12.68
CA CYS A 164 0.90 -8.05 -12.77
C CYS A 164 -0.27 -8.12 -11.80
N GLN A 165 -0.10 -7.66 -10.56
CA GLN A 165 -1.17 -7.61 -9.57
C GLN A 165 -2.33 -6.73 -10.06
N TRP A 166 -2.05 -5.53 -10.57
CA TRP A 166 -3.05 -4.64 -11.16
C TRP A 166 -3.79 -5.28 -12.34
N VAL A 167 -3.05 -5.90 -13.27
CA VAL A 167 -3.61 -6.59 -14.44
C VAL A 167 -4.52 -7.75 -14.02
N ILE A 168 -4.22 -8.46 -12.94
CA ILE A 168 -5.02 -9.60 -12.50
C ILE A 168 -6.28 -9.15 -11.74
N LEU A 169 -6.17 -8.11 -10.90
CA LEU A 169 -7.24 -7.74 -9.98
C LEU A 169 -8.27 -6.78 -10.58
N ASP A 170 -7.81 -5.69 -11.20
CA ASP A 170 -8.65 -4.52 -11.44
C ASP A 170 -8.66 -4.08 -12.91
N ARG A 171 -7.48 -3.94 -13.53
CA ARG A 171 -7.29 -3.39 -14.90
C ARG A 171 -7.85 -1.99 -15.13
N THR A 172 -8.49 -1.35 -14.15
CA THR A 172 -9.02 0.01 -14.37
C THR A 172 -7.92 1.06 -14.28
N PRO A 173 -7.96 2.09 -15.16
CA PRO A 173 -7.03 3.22 -15.08
C PRO A 173 -7.10 3.97 -13.75
N ALA A 174 -8.30 4.09 -13.16
CA ALA A 174 -8.49 4.78 -11.89
C ALA A 174 -7.71 4.10 -10.76
N ALA A 175 -7.76 2.76 -10.67
CA ALA A 175 -7.00 2.00 -9.70
C ALA A 175 -5.48 2.10 -9.95
N LEU A 176 -5.05 2.06 -11.22
CA LEU A 176 -3.64 2.23 -11.57
C LEU A 176 -3.10 3.60 -11.14
N ILE A 177 -3.83 4.68 -11.42
CA ILE A 177 -3.46 6.04 -11.03
C ILE A 177 -3.46 6.16 -9.50
N ALA A 178 -4.47 5.62 -8.81
CA ALA A 178 -4.56 5.66 -7.36
C ALA A 178 -3.36 4.95 -6.71
N ALA A 179 -3.05 3.74 -7.17
CA ALA A 179 -1.93 2.95 -6.69
C ALA A 179 -0.60 3.62 -7.02
N THR A 180 -0.44 4.21 -8.21
CA THR A 180 0.78 4.94 -8.60
C THR A 180 0.97 6.19 -7.73
N VAL A 181 -0.07 7.00 -7.54
CA VAL A 181 -0.01 8.17 -6.65
C VAL A 181 0.38 7.76 -5.23
N THR A 182 -0.16 6.64 -4.75
CA THR A 182 0.14 6.13 -3.41
C THR A 182 1.54 5.51 -3.34
N ALA A 183 2.07 4.94 -4.42
CA ALA A 183 3.43 4.43 -4.47
C ALA A 183 4.49 5.53 -4.22
N PHE A 184 4.18 6.77 -4.58
CA PHE A 184 5.03 7.92 -4.23
C PHE A 184 4.59 8.61 -2.93
N GLY A 185 3.28 8.84 -2.78
CA GLY A 185 2.72 9.59 -1.65
C GLY A 185 2.76 8.83 -0.32
N GLY A 186 2.64 7.51 -0.35
CA GLY A 186 2.69 6.64 0.82
C GLY A 186 4.00 6.76 1.57
N PRO A 187 5.17 6.46 0.94
CA PRO A 187 6.46 6.64 1.59
C PRO A 187 6.69 8.08 2.08
N LEU A 188 6.30 9.08 1.29
CA LEU A 188 6.42 10.50 1.69
C LEU A 188 5.55 10.84 2.91
N SER A 189 4.40 10.18 3.06
CA SER A 189 3.53 10.38 4.22
C SER A 189 4.12 9.85 5.53
N GLU A 190 5.20 9.07 5.47
CA GLU A 190 5.93 8.59 6.64
C GLU A 190 6.92 9.63 7.20
N LEU A 191 7.35 10.61 6.40
CA LEU A 191 8.35 11.59 6.80
C LEU A 191 8.04 12.33 8.12
N PRO A 192 6.78 12.75 8.41
CA PRO A 192 6.47 13.34 9.70
C PRO A 192 6.73 12.39 10.88
N PHE A 193 6.47 11.09 10.69
CA PHE A 193 6.65 10.08 11.73
C PHE A 193 8.13 9.74 11.93
N VAL A 194 8.88 9.61 10.83
CA VAL A 194 10.34 9.41 10.88
C VAL A 194 11.02 10.61 11.54
N SER A 195 10.65 11.83 11.13
CA SER A 195 11.15 13.07 11.74
C SER A 195 10.83 13.17 13.23
N ALA A 196 9.61 12.78 13.63
CA ALA A 196 9.19 12.79 15.03
C ALA A 196 9.74 11.62 15.85
N GLY A 197 10.55 10.73 15.26
CA GLY A 197 11.16 9.59 15.94
C GLY A 197 10.17 8.50 16.35
N PHE A 198 9.08 8.32 15.60
CA PHE A 198 8.15 7.22 15.84
C PHE A 198 8.74 5.88 15.39
N TRP A 199 9.47 5.91 14.27
CA TRP A 199 10.26 4.81 13.74
C TRP A 199 11.40 5.33 12.88
N GLU A 200 12.41 4.50 12.69
CA GLU A 200 13.55 4.76 11.81
C GLU A 200 13.69 3.61 10.80
N TYR A 201 14.12 3.95 9.59
CA TYR A 201 14.56 2.95 8.62
C TYR A 201 15.93 2.41 9.04
N ILE A 202 16.10 1.08 9.00
CA ILE A 202 17.41 0.50 9.27
C ILE A 202 18.41 0.90 8.18
N PRO A 203 19.70 1.08 8.50
CA PRO A 203 20.67 1.65 7.55
C PRO A 203 20.79 0.90 6.22
N GLN A 204 20.54 -0.42 6.21
CA GLN A 204 20.61 -1.26 5.02
C GLN A 204 19.40 -1.08 4.09
N ALA A 205 18.27 -0.63 4.64
CA ALA A 205 17.03 -0.40 3.91
C ALA A 205 16.83 1.07 3.50
N ALA A 206 17.45 1.99 4.25
CA ALA A 206 17.41 3.44 4.06
C ALA A 206 18.25 3.90 2.84
N ASP A 207 17.72 3.71 1.63
CA ASP A 207 18.43 3.93 0.36
C ASP A 207 17.96 5.16 -0.43
N TYR A 208 17.00 5.93 0.09
CA TYR A 208 16.40 7.07 -0.59
C TYR A 208 16.18 8.27 0.34
N THR A 209 16.58 9.48 -0.09
CA THR A 209 16.37 10.75 0.63
C THR A 209 15.50 11.71 -0.21
N PRO A 210 14.16 11.67 -0.06
CA PRO A 210 13.26 12.42 -0.94
C PRO A 210 13.46 13.93 -0.93
N LEU A 211 13.90 14.48 0.20
CA LEU A 211 14.00 15.92 0.40
C LEU A 211 15.39 16.48 0.12
N ALA A 212 16.40 15.62 -0.13
CA ALA A 212 17.80 16.03 -0.29
C ALA A 212 18.01 16.97 -1.50
N MET A 213 17.27 16.75 -2.59
CA MET A 213 17.39 17.56 -3.81
C MET A 213 16.46 18.78 -3.85
N ILE A 214 15.61 18.97 -2.83
CA ILE A 214 14.67 20.09 -2.80
C ILE A 214 15.44 21.35 -2.35
N GLN A 215 15.46 22.34 -3.23
CA GLN A 215 15.94 23.70 -2.95
C GLN A 215 14.72 24.64 -2.86
N PRO A 216 13.99 24.62 -1.74
CA PRO A 216 12.81 25.46 -1.59
C PRO A 216 13.22 26.93 -1.44
N GLY A 217 12.34 27.85 -1.85
CA GLY A 217 12.50 29.26 -1.48
C GLY A 217 12.44 29.43 0.04
N GLY A 218 12.98 30.54 0.58
CA GLY A 218 13.16 30.72 2.02
C GLY A 218 11.91 30.53 2.90
N ALA A 219 10.72 30.90 2.39
CA ALA A 219 9.46 30.67 3.12
C ALA A 219 9.09 29.18 3.23
N VAL A 220 9.39 28.39 2.20
CA VAL A 220 9.13 26.94 2.19
C VAL A 220 10.21 26.19 2.96
N GLU A 221 11.47 26.66 2.94
CA GLU A 221 12.54 26.13 3.80
C GLU A 221 12.14 26.20 5.28
N GLY A 222 11.68 27.38 5.75
CA GLY A 222 11.26 27.56 7.14
C GLY A 222 10.04 26.71 7.52
N LEU A 223 9.14 26.43 6.57
CA LEU A 223 8.02 25.53 6.79
C LEU A 223 8.49 24.08 6.91
N LEU A 224 9.41 23.64 6.05
CA LEU A 224 9.95 22.28 6.09
C LEU A 224 10.80 22.06 7.35
N SER A 225 11.66 23.00 7.74
CA SER A 225 12.43 22.88 8.97
C SER A 225 11.54 22.92 10.22
N SER A 226 10.47 23.71 10.22
CA SER A 226 9.49 23.70 11.31
C SER A 226 8.68 22.40 11.38
N ALA A 227 8.37 21.77 10.24
CA ALA A 227 7.56 20.56 10.19
C ALA A 227 8.37 19.29 10.45
N PHE A 228 9.62 19.25 9.97
CA PHE A 228 10.45 18.05 9.90
C PHE A 228 11.80 18.17 10.64
N GLY A 229 12.08 19.31 11.25
CA GLY A 229 13.36 19.62 11.89
C GLY A 229 14.42 20.15 10.93
N GLU A 230 15.50 20.71 11.47
CA GLU A 230 16.59 21.32 10.69
C GLU A 230 17.30 20.32 9.76
N ASN A 231 17.29 19.03 10.11
CA ASN A 231 17.92 17.95 9.34
C ASN A 231 16.94 17.24 8.40
N TYR A 232 15.85 17.89 7.98
CA TYR A 232 14.82 17.25 7.16
C TYR A 232 15.33 16.67 5.83
N ARG A 233 16.45 17.20 5.31
CA ARG A 233 17.11 16.71 4.09
C ARG A 233 17.77 15.34 4.27
N ASP A 234 18.12 15.00 5.51
CA ASP A 234 18.77 13.73 5.87
C ASP A 234 17.74 12.64 6.20
N LEU A 235 16.44 12.95 6.14
CA LEU A 235 15.39 11.96 6.32
C LEU A 235 15.47 10.94 5.20
N THR A 236 15.69 9.69 5.61
CA THR A 236 15.81 8.54 4.73
C THR A 236 14.56 7.69 4.79
N LEU A 237 14.22 7.12 3.64
CA LEU A 237 13.17 6.13 3.44
C LEU A 237 13.76 4.95 2.65
N SER A 238 12.98 3.89 2.50
CA SER A 238 13.32 2.80 1.58
C SER A 238 12.58 2.94 0.26
N SER A 239 13.31 2.91 -0.86
CA SER A 239 12.76 2.95 -2.21
C SER A 239 11.77 1.81 -2.50
N ILE A 240 11.96 0.67 -1.84
CA ILE A 240 11.11 -0.52 -2.00
C ILE A 240 9.73 -0.38 -1.36
N THR A 241 9.55 0.60 -0.46
CA THR A 241 8.25 0.85 0.19
C THR A 241 7.21 1.34 -0.81
N GLY A 242 7.62 2.06 -1.86
CA GLY A 242 6.69 2.58 -2.87
C GLY A 242 5.87 1.48 -3.54
N PRO A 243 6.51 0.45 -4.12
CA PRO A 243 5.82 -0.74 -4.60
C PRO A 243 4.88 -1.41 -3.56
N CYS A 244 5.31 -1.52 -2.31
CA CYS A 244 4.44 -2.06 -1.25
C CYS A 244 3.16 -1.22 -1.04
N TYR A 245 3.27 0.11 -1.08
CA TYR A 245 2.12 1.01 -1.04
C TYR A 245 1.23 0.90 -2.28
N PHE A 246 1.80 0.63 -3.46
CA PHE A 246 1.03 0.32 -4.66
C PHE A 246 0.15 -0.91 -4.44
N ALA A 247 0.74 -2.00 -3.96
CA ALA A 247 0.05 -3.26 -3.70
C ALA A 247 -1.05 -3.13 -2.65
N VAL A 248 -0.74 -2.47 -1.52
CA VAL A 248 -1.72 -2.17 -0.46
C VAL A 248 -2.89 -1.34 -1.00
N THR A 249 -2.64 -0.41 -1.92
CA THR A 249 -3.72 0.38 -2.52
C THR A 249 -4.68 -0.50 -3.32
N LEU A 250 -4.15 -1.43 -4.12
CA LEU A 250 -4.98 -2.36 -4.89
C LEU A 250 -5.79 -3.31 -4.00
N ASP A 251 -5.22 -3.78 -2.89
CA ASP A 251 -5.99 -4.59 -1.94
C ASP A 251 -7.11 -3.80 -1.27
N ALA A 252 -6.85 -2.56 -0.86
CA ALA A 252 -7.84 -1.72 -0.24
C ALA A 252 -9.00 -1.45 -1.21
N ILE A 253 -8.70 -1.21 -2.49
CA ILE A 253 -9.70 -1.02 -3.56
C ILE A 253 -10.52 -2.30 -3.76
N ALA A 254 -9.88 -3.46 -3.84
CA ALA A 254 -10.58 -4.73 -4.03
C ALA A 254 -11.52 -5.06 -2.86
N ILE A 255 -11.06 -4.84 -1.62
CA ILE A 255 -11.85 -5.02 -0.39
C ILE A 255 -13.02 -4.03 -0.37
N ALA A 256 -12.78 -2.75 -0.70
CA ALA A 256 -13.82 -1.73 -0.72
C ALA A 256 -14.95 -2.09 -1.68
N ARG A 257 -14.61 -2.55 -2.88
CA ARG A 257 -15.60 -3.00 -3.88
C ARG A 257 -16.42 -4.18 -3.38
N TYR A 258 -15.78 -5.15 -2.73
CA TYR A 258 -16.49 -6.28 -2.11
C TYR A 258 -17.44 -5.83 -1.01
N PHE A 259 -17.00 -4.96 -0.08
CA PHE A 259 -17.87 -4.47 0.99
C PHE A 259 -19.02 -3.62 0.49
N TYR A 260 -18.78 -2.81 -0.53
CA TYR A 260 -19.79 -1.98 -1.16
C TYR A 260 -20.85 -2.85 -1.87
N SER A 261 -20.47 -3.94 -2.55
CA SER A 261 -21.45 -4.84 -3.19
C SER A 261 -22.39 -5.52 -2.18
N MET A 262 -21.91 -5.81 -0.96
CA MET A 262 -22.74 -6.36 0.11
C MET A 262 -23.78 -5.37 0.68
N GLU A 263 -23.65 -4.08 0.39
CA GLU A 263 -24.62 -3.07 0.81
C GLU A 263 -25.72 -2.85 -0.23
N GLU A 264 -25.41 -3.03 -1.51
CA GLU A 264 -26.41 -2.94 -2.59
C GLU A 264 -27.40 -4.11 -2.56
N GLU A 265 -27.03 -5.24 -1.95
CA GLU A 265 -27.91 -6.41 -1.75
C GLU A 265 -28.98 -6.22 -0.64
N LYS A 266 -29.00 -5.09 0.07
CA LYS A 266 -29.94 -4.82 1.19
C LYS A 266 -31.05 -3.85 0.83
#